data_AF-F0EWQ0-F1
#
_entry.id   AF-F0EWQ0-F1
#
_cell.length_a   1.000
_cell.length_b   1.000
_cell.length_c   1.000
_cell.angle_alpha   90.00
_cell.angle_beta   90.00
_cell.angle_gamma   90.00
#
_symmetry.space_group_name_H-M   'P 1'
#
loop_
_entity.id
_entity.type
_entity.pdbx_description
1 polymer ?
#
loop_
_entity_poly.entity_id
_entity_poly.type
_entity_poly.pdbx_seq_one_letter_code
_entity_poly.pdbx_strand_id
1 'polypeptide(L)'
;MKTDDYKSPAERWQQSQQKSSNAALYWLLGIGVILLGLAGTLAMMKDGIDIDLPNIAALGKREPEQPKIDPTLMKQAQDGNADAQYAVGRILHRNGIEAQALVWYERAAQQGNAKAMNNAAVLYAEGKTVPHDLERACAYFEAAAKKLPSPEAEDNVRMCKENLARQS
;
A
#
# COMPACT_ATOMS: atom_id res chain seq x y z
N MET A 1 -5.53 21.57 -54.63
CA MET A 1 -4.84 21.79 -53.34
C MET A 1 -5.92 21.86 -52.28
N LYS A 2 -6.15 20.78 -51.51
CA LYS A 2 -7.23 20.72 -50.50
C LYS A 2 -6.71 21.37 -49.22
N THR A 3 -7.44 22.35 -48.71
CA THR A 3 -7.11 23.12 -47.51
C THR A 3 -7.83 22.53 -46.30
N ASP A 4 -7.57 21.27 -45.95
CA ASP A 4 -8.30 20.62 -44.84
C ASP A 4 -7.29 20.03 -43.85
N ASP A 5 -6.82 20.87 -42.92
CA ASP A 5 -6.35 20.49 -41.57
C ASP A 5 -5.93 21.70 -40.72
N TYR A 6 -6.40 22.92 -41.04
CA TYR A 6 -6.17 24.07 -40.18
C TYR A 6 -7.08 24.00 -38.95
N LYS A 7 -6.52 23.53 -37.83
CA LYS A 7 -7.18 23.63 -36.51
C LYS A 7 -7.02 25.04 -35.98
N SER A 8 -8.14 25.66 -35.64
CA SER A 8 -8.14 26.99 -35.04
C SER A 8 -7.37 27.00 -33.71
N PRO A 9 -6.84 28.16 -33.29
CA PRO A 9 -6.12 28.27 -32.02
C PRO A 9 -6.93 27.77 -30.81
N ALA A 10 -8.24 28.00 -30.81
CA ALA A 10 -9.15 27.53 -29.76
C ALA A 10 -9.25 25.99 -29.73
N GLU A 11 -9.37 25.35 -30.89
CA GLU A 11 -9.43 23.88 -30.98
C GLU A 11 -8.11 23.22 -30.58
N ARG A 12 -6.97 23.87 -30.86
CA ARG A 12 -5.66 23.43 -30.39
C ARG A 12 -5.52 23.56 -28.86
N TRP A 13 -6.04 24.64 -28.28
CA TRP A 13 -6.09 24.84 -26.83
C TRP A 13 -7.01 23.85 -26.11
N GLN A 14 -8.17 23.53 -26.70
CA GLN A 14 -9.10 22.57 -26.12
C GLN A 14 -8.58 21.13 -26.22
N GLN A 15 -7.94 20.77 -27.35
CA GLN A 15 -7.33 19.46 -27.54
C GLN A 15 -6.09 19.23 -26.64
N SER A 16 -5.36 20.29 -26.25
CA SER A 16 -4.26 20.16 -25.28
C SER A 16 -4.75 19.93 -23.85
N GLN A 17 -5.89 20.50 -23.46
CA GLN A 17 -6.49 20.29 -22.12
C GLN A 17 -7.10 18.89 -21.97
N GLN A 18 -7.63 18.30 -23.04
CA GLN A 18 -8.29 16.99 -22.98
C GLN A 18 -7.31 15.82 -22.80
N LYS A 19 -6.05 15.94 -23.27
CA LYS A 19 -5.01 14.91 -23.03
C LYS A 19 -4.44 14.91 -21.61
N SER A 20 -4.50 16.04 -20.89
CA SER A 20 -4.03 16.15 -19.50
C SER A 20 -5.11 15.84 -18.45
N SER A 21 -6.39 15.85 -18.84
CA SER A 21 -7.52 15.76 -17.91
C SER A 21 -7.66 14.39 -17.20
N ASN A 22 -7.33 13.27 -17.84
CA ASN A 22 -7.40 11.96 -17.18
C ASN A 22 -6.25 11.72 -16.20
N ALA A 23 -5.11 12.40 -16.36
CA ALA A 23 -4.04 12.38 -15.37
C ALA A 23 -4.37 13.35 -14.21
N ALA A 24 -4.81 14.57 -14.53
CA ALA A 24 -5.16 15.59 -13.54
C ALA A 24 -6.29 15.18 -12.57
N LEU A 25 -7.26 14.37 -13.03
CA LEU A 25 -8.31 13.81 -12.16
C LEU A 25 -7.76 12.91 -11.05
N TYR A 26 -6.71 12.13 -11.32
CA TYR A 26 -6.04 11.31 -10.28
C TYR A 26 -5.06 12.14 -9.43
N TRP A 27 -4.47 13.21 -9.98
CA TRP A 27 -3.66 14.15 -9.21
C TRP A 27 -4.48 14.94 -8.18
N LEU A 28 -5.72 15.33 -8.49
CA LEU A 28 -6.59 16.09 -7.56
C LEU A 28 -7.24 15.22 -6.47
N LEU A 29 -7.60 13.97 -6.76
CA LEU A 29 -8.17 13.07 -5.74
C LEU A 29 -7.10 12.49 -4.77
N GLY A 30 -5.84 12.39 -5.19
CA GLY A 30 -4.73 11.94 -4.33
C GLY A 30 -4.09 13.03 -3.47
N ILE A 31 -3.94 14.26 -4.00
CA ILE A 31 -3.29 15.37 -3.26
C ILE A 31 -4.28 16.13 -2.37
N GLY A 32 -5.56 16.17 -2.74
CA GLY A 32 -6.60 16.89 -2.00
C GLY A 32 -6.82 16.41 -0.56
N VAL A 33 -6.54 15.12 -0.27
CA VAL A 33 -6.68 14.57 1.09
C VAL A 33 -5.47 14.88 1.98
N ILE A 34 -4.31 15.18 1.40
CA ILE A 34 -3.08 15.48 2.16
C ILE A 34 -2.96 16.99 2.46
N LEU A 35 -3.51 17.87 1.61
CA LEU A 35 -3.47 19.32 1.84
C LEU A 35 -4.47 19.84 2.90
N LEU A 36 -5.52 19.07 3.24
CA LEU A 36 -6.46 19.44 4.31
C LEU A 36 -5.95 19.09 5.73
N GLY A 37 -4.84 18.36 5.86
CA GLY A 37 -4.25 18.00 7.16
C GLY A 37 -3.18 18.97 7.68
N LEU A 38 -2.62 19.84 6.84
CA LEU A 38 -1.50 20.72 7.24
C LEU A 38 -1.81 22.23 7.15
N ALA A 39 -2.94 22.64 6.58
CA ALA A 39 -3.32 24.06 6.50
C ALA A 39 -3.97 24.59 7.80
N GLY A 40 -4.33 23.73 8.75
CA GLY A 40 -5.07 24.11 9.96
C GLY A 40 -4.23 24.69 11.10
N THR A 41 -2.91 24.51 11.11
CA THR A 41 -2.06 24.91 12.26
C THR A 41 -1.25 26.19 12.04
N LEU A 42 -1.17 26.71 10.82
CA LEU A 42 -0.22 27.80 10.51
C LEU A 42 -0.78 29.23 10.68
N ALA A 43 -1.96 29.41 11.30
CA ALA A 43 -2.58 30.73 11.49
C ALA A 43 -2.58 31.25 12.94
N MET A 44 -1.89 30.60 13.88
CA MET A 44 -1.88 31.02 15.29
C MET A 44 -0.45 31.08 15.85
N MET A 45 0.29 32.15 15.59
CA MET A 45 1.43 32.61 16.41
C MET A 45 1.85 34.00 15.91
N LYS A 46 1.25 35.03 16.52
CA LYS A 46 1.52 36.45 16.22
C LYS A 46 2.66 37.05 17.06
N ASP A 47 3.24 36.29 17.98
CA ASP A 47 4.35 36.78 18.83
C ASP A 47 5.59 35.90 18.65
N GLY A 48 6.73 36.57 18.49
CA GLY A 48 7.93 36.04 17.86
C GLY A 48 8.64 34.91 18.61
N ILE A 49 9.05 33.91 17.83
CA ILE A 49 10.13 32.98 18.13
C ILE A 49 10.98 32.93 16.85
N ASP A 50 12.16 33.55 16.86
CA ASP A 50 13.14 33.40 15.79
C ASP A 50 13.71 31.99 15.87
N ILE A 51 13.11 31.06 15.11
CA ILE A 51 13.68 29.73 14.90
C ILE A 51 14.72 29.89 13.80
N ASP A 52 16.00 29.83 14.17
CA ASP A 52 17.07 29.64 13.19
C ASP A 52 16.92 28.24 12.59
N LEU A 53 16.32 28.16 11.40
CA LEU A 53 16.08 26.93 10.65
C LEU A 53 17.27 26.64 9.72
N PRO A 54 18.25 25.79 10.08
CA PRO A 54 19.13 25.23 9.09
C PRO A 54 18.32 24.24 8.21
N ASN A 55 18.12 24.66 6.96
CA ASN A 55 17.95 23.80 5.79
C ASN A 55 16.70 22.88 5.72
N ILE A 56 15.51 23.49 5.74
CA ILE A 56 14.27 22.85 5.28
C ILE A 56 14.29 22.46 3.79
N ALA A 57 15.18 23.06 2.99
CA ALA A 57 15.32 22.75 1.57
C ALA A 57 15.94 21.36 1.30
N ALA A 58 16.68 20.80 2.25
CA ALA A 58 17.26 19.46 2.15
C ALA A 58 16.28 18.33 2.52
N LEU A 59 15.24 18.62 3.30
CA LEU A 59 14.24 17.62 3.72
C LEU A 59 13.20 17.31 2.64
N GLY A 60 13.12 18.12 1.57
CA GLY A 60 12.10 18.02 0.53
C GLY A 60 12.43 17.20 -0.73
N LYS A 61 13.44 16.30 -0.72
CA LYS A 61 13.87 15.59 -1.95
C LYS A 61 14.14 14.09 -1.84
N ARG A 62 13.83 13.43 -0.73
CA ARG A 62 13.77 11.95 -0.72
C ARG A 62 12.31 11.55 -0.68
N GLU A 63 11.71 11.41 -1.86
CA GLU A 63 10.57 10.49 -1.97
C GLU A 63 11.03 9.15 -1.37
N PRO A 64 10.22 8.49 -0.52
CA PRO A 64 10.58 7.17 -0.04
C PRO A 64 10.80 6.30 -1.29
N GLU A 65 12.04 5.86 -1.51
CA GLU A 65 12.36 5.03 -2.66
C GLU A 65 11.41 3.83 -2.61
N GLN A 66 10.58 3.68 -3.64
CA GLN A 66 9.73 2.51 -3.73
C GLN A 66 10.63 1.27 -3.67
N PRO A 67 10.24 0.24 -2.91
CA PRO A 67 11.08 -0.93 -2.74
C PRO A 67 11.42 -1.51 -4.10
N LYS A 68 12.72 -1.67 -4.34
CA LYS A 68 13.23 -2.24 -5.58
C LYS A 68 12.81 -3.71 -5.64
N ILE A 69 11.78 -3.99 -6.43
CA ILE A 69 11.33 -5.34 -6.74
C ILE A 69 11.86 -5.67 -8.13
N ASP A 70 12.49 -6.84 -8.25
CA ASP A 70 12.98 -7.33 -9.53
C ASP A 70 11.82 -7.37 -10.56
N PRO A 71 11.97 -6.77 -11.76
CA PRO A 71 10.89 -6.72 -12.75
C PRO A 71 10.40 -8.10 -13.20
N THR A 72 11.29 -9.10 -13.25
CA THR A 72 10.91 -10.47 -13.61
C THR A 72 10.06 -11.09 -12.51
N LEU A 73 10.43 -10.88 -11.24
CA LEU A 73 9.64 -11.32 -10.10
C LEU A 73 8.25 -10.65 -10.08
N MET A 74 8.19 -9.33 -10.31
CA MET A 74 6.92 -8.62 -10.37
C MET A 74 6.02 -9.15 -11.49
N LYS A 75 6.60 -9.40 -12.68
CA LYS A 75 5.87 -10.00 -13.79
C LYS A 75 5.31 -11.38 -13.42
N GLN A 76 6.12 -12.27 -12.83
CA GLN A 76 5.64 -13.59 -12.40
C GLN A 76 4.50 -13.48 -11.38
N ALA A 77 4.59 -12.54 -10.43
CA ALA A 77 3.54 -12.33 -9.44
C ALA A 77 2.24 -11.84 -10.10
N GLN A 78 2.35 -10.95 -11.09
CA GLN A 78 1.23 -10.46 -11.92
C GLN A 78 0.61 -11.57 -12.78
N ASP A 79 1.44 -12.47 -13.31
CA ASP A 79 1.03 -13.65 -14.07
C ASP A 79 0.41 -14.75 -13.19
N GLY A 80 0.31 -14.50 -11.87
CA GLY A 80 -0.40 -15.37 -10.94
C GLY A 80 0.48 -16.35 -10.16
N ASN A 81 1.80 -16.36 -10.33
CA ASN A 81 2.66 -17.30 -9.62
C ASN A 81 2.62 -17.07 -8.09
N ALA A 82 2.10 -18.04 -7.34
CA ALA A 82 1.90 -17.92 -5.89
C ALA A 82 3.19 -17.66 -5.09
N ASP A 83 4.31 -18.27 -5.48
CA ASP A 83 5.59 -18.06 -4.79
C ASP A 83 6.16 -16.67 -5.08
N ALA A 84 6.00 -16.17 -6.30
CA ALA A 84 6.37 -14.82 -6.67
C ALA A 84 5.50 -13.78 -5.93
N GLN A 85 4.18 -14.01 -5.84
CA GLN A 85 3.28 -13.18 -5.05
C GLN A 85 3.68 -13.14 -3.58
N TYR A 86 3.99 -14.29 -2.98
CA TYR A 86 4.52 -14.36 -1.61
C TYR A 86 5.85 -13.59 -1.47
N ALA A 87 6.77 -13.74 -2.43
CA ALA A 87 8.05 -13.05 -2.40
C ALA A 87 7.90 -11.52 -2.52
N VAL A 88 6.99 -11.04 -3.38
CA VAL A 88 6.65 -9.61 -3.49
C VAL A 88 6.06 -9.10 -2.18
N GLY A 89 5.11 -9.83 -1.58
CA GLY A 89 4.55 -9.49 -0.27
C GLY A 89 5.62 -9.36 0.81
N ARG A 90 6.61 -10.27 0.84
CA ARG A 90 7.75 -10.20 1.76
C ARG A 90 8.66 -9.00 1.55
N ILE A 91 8.88 -8.60 0.30
CA ILE A 91 9.66 -7.40 0.01
C ILE A 91 8.92 -6.18 0.55
N LEU A 92 7.63 -6.06 0.27
CA LEU A 92 6.81 -4.94 0.73
C LEU A 92 6.71 -4.84 2.26
N HIS A 93 6.46 -5.97 2.94
CA HIS A 93 6.41 -6.06 4.39
C HIS A 93 7.70 -5.57 5.06
N ARG A 94 8.87 -6.02 4.55
CA ARG A 94 10.18 -5.56 5.07
C ARG A 94 10.46 -4.07 4.86
N ASN A 95 9.73 -3.43 3.96
CA ASN A 95 9.80 -1.99 3.71
C ASN A 95 8.65 -1.22 4.42
N GLY A 96 7.90 -1.89 5.30
CA GLY A 96 6.80 -1.28 6.06
C GLY A 96 5.54 -0.98 5.25
N ILE A 97 5.41 -1.54 4.04
CA ILE A 97 4.28 -1.29 3.14
C ILE A 97 3.21 -2.38 3.33
N GLU A 98 2.66 -2.46 4.54
CA GLU A 98 1.86 -3.61 4.97
C GLU A 98 0.56 -3.79 4.19
N ALA A 99 -0.15 -2.71 3.88
CA ALA A 99 -1.40 -2.79 3.13
C ALA A 99 -1.20 -3.43 1.74
N GLN A 100 -0.08 -3.11 1.07
CA GLN A 100 0.25 -3.77 -0.20
C GLN A 100 0.76 -5.19 0.00
N ALA A 101 1.56 -5.42 1.05
CA ALA A 101 2.04 -6.76 1.38
C ALA A 101 0.88 -7.74 1.63
N LEU A 102 -0.15 -7.29 2.36
CA LEU A 102 -1.36 -8.06 2.65
C LEU A 102 -2.05 -8.50 1.35
N VAL A 103 -2.26 -7.59 0.40
CA VAL A 103 -2.88 -7.92 -0.90
C VAL A 103 -2.12 -9.04 -1.62
N TRP A 104 -0.79 -8.98 -1.64
CA TRP A 104 0.03 -10.02 -2.27
C TRP A 104 0.02 -11.33 -1.51
N TYR A 105 0.03 -11.28 -0.18
CA TYR A 105 -0.11 -12.48 0.64
C TYR A 105 -1.47 -13.14 0.48
N GLU A 106 -2.57 -12.38 0.41
CA GLU A 106 -3.91 -12.93 0.20
C GLU A 106 -4.02 -13.63 -1.15
N ARG A 107 -3.46 -13.04 -2.22
CA ARG A 107 -3.42 -13.69 -3.55
C ARG A 107 -2.65 -15.00 -3.53
N ALA A 108 -1.48 -15.04 -2.88
CA ALA A 108 -0.71 -16.27 -2.73
C ALA A 108 -1.42 -17.30 -1.83
N ALA A 109 -2.08 -16.84 -0.77
CA ALA A 109 -2.84 -17.66 0.16
C ALA A 109 -4.06 -18.32 -0.50
N GLN A 110 -4.78 -17.60 -1.37
CA GLN A 110 -5.89 -18.15 -2.17
C GLN A 110 -5.44 -19.33 -3.05
N GLN A 111 -4.16 -19.38 -3.41
CA GLN A 111 -3.55 -20.47 -4.19
C GLN A 111 -2.95 -21.57 -3.31
N GLY A 112 -3.11 -21.48 -1.99
CA GLY A 112 -2.63 -22.51 -1.05
C GLY A 112 -1.22 -22.28 -0.51
N ASN A 113 -0.61 -21.12 -0.71
CA ASN A 113 0.70 -20.82 -0.13
C ASN A 113 0.60 -20.63 1.40
N ALA A 114 1.00 -21.65 2.16
CA ALA A 114 0.90 -21.68 3.62
C ALA A 114 1.70 -20.56 4.31
N LYS A 115 2.85 -20.17 3.74
CA LYS A 115 3.67 -19.08 4.30
C LYS A 115 2.99 -17.73 4.11
N ALA A 116 2.33 -17.52 2.98
CA ALA A 116 1.55 -16.33 2.72
C ALA A 116 0.32 -16.24 3.64
N MET A 117 -0.37 -17.37 3.89
CA MET A 117 -1.46 -17.44 4.87
C MET A 117 -1.00 -16.98 6.26
N ASN A 118 0.11 -17.54 6.76
CA ASN A 118 0.66 -17.16 8.06
C ASN A 118 1.01 -15.67 8.13
N ASN A 119 1.62 -15.11 7.08
CA ASN A 119 1.98 -13.70 7.07
C ASN A 119 0.75 -12.78 6.95
N ALA A 120 -0.26 -13.15 6.16
CA ALA A 120 -1.53 -12.42 6.11
C ALA A 120 -2.22 -12.41 7.49
N ALA A 121 -2.21 -13.56 8.18
CA ALA A 121 -2.76 -13.68 9.52
C ALA A 121 -2.08 -12.72 10.52
N VAL A 122 -0.75 -12.64 10.48
CA VAL A 122 0.01 -11.69 11.31
C VAL A 122 -0.41 -10.26 11.03
N LEU A 123 -0.52 -9.84 9.76
CA LEU A 123 -0.91 -8.47 9.43
C LEU A 123 -2.31 -8.13 9.94
N TYR A 124 -3.26 -9.04 9.79
CA TYR A 124 -4.61 -8.87 10.33
C TYR A 124 -4.64 -8.81 11.87
N ALA A 125 -3.83 -9.64 12.54
CA ALA A 125 -3.74 -9.65 14.01
C ALA A 125 -3.02 -8.42 14.58
N GLU A 126 -2.08 -7.82 13.84
CA GLU A 126 -1.40 -6.61 14.30
C GLU A 126 -2.22 -5.34 14.06
N GLY A 127 -2.94 -5.25 12.94
CA GLY A 127 -3.85 -4.16 12.67
C GLY A 127 -3.23 -2.74 12.61
N LYS A 128 -1.92 -2.62 12.38
CA LYS A 128 -1.20 -1.32 12.46
C LYS A 128 -1.61 -0.34 11.36
N THR A 129 -1.52 -0.79 10.11
CA THR A 129 -1.85 -0.01 8.90
C THR A 129 -2.88 -0.70 8.02
N VAL A 130 -3.33 -1.89 8.45
CA VAL A 130 -4.47 -2.63 7.93
C VAL A 130 -5.51 -2.75 9.04
N PRO A 131 -6.82 -2.88 8.74
CA PRO A 131 -7.82 -3.08 9.78
C PRO A 131 -7.50 -4.32 10.63
N HIS A 132 -7.53 -4.15 11.94
CA HIS A 132 -7.39 -5.26 12.88
C HIS A 132 -8.60 -6.21 12.75
N ASP A 133 -8.34 -7.48 12.45
CA ASP A 133 -9.38 -8.49 12.21
C ASP A 133 -8.90 -9.87 12.70
N LEU A 134 -9.19 -10.18 13.97
CA LEU A 134 -8.78 -11.45 14.56
C LEU A 134 -9.53 -12.66 13.99
N GLU A 135 -10.76 -12.48 13.50
CA GLU A 135 -11.50 -13.60 12.88
C GLU A 135 -10.78 -14.05 11.61
N ARG A 136 -10.41 -13.11 10.73
CA ARG A 136 -9.59 -13.42 9.54
C ARG A 136 -8.22 -13.94 9.91
N ALA A 137 -7.56 -13.34 10.91
CA ALA A 137 -6.25 -13.81 11.34
C ALA A 137 -6.29 -15.28 11.77
N CYS A 138 -7.25 -15.66 12.62
CA CYS A 138 -7.37 -17.02 13.11
C CYS A 138 -7.72 -18.00 11.97
N ALA A 139 -8.61 -17.61 11.07
CA ALA A 139 -8.94 -18.41 9.89
C ALA A 139 -7.70 -18.68 9.00
N TYR A 140 -6.86 -17.67 8.76
CA TYR A 140 -5.63 -17.84 8.00
C TYR A 140 -4.58 -18.68 8.74
N PHE A 141 -4.41 -18.52 10.06
CA PHE A 141 -3.52 -19.37 10.84
C PHE A 141 -3.97 -20.84 10.81
N GLU A 142 -5.26 -21.11 10.94
CA GLU A 142 -5.81 -22.47 10.85
C GLU A 142 -5.58 -23.07 9.47
N ALA A 143 -5.83 -22.30 8.42
CA ALA A 143 -5.59 -22.73 7.05
C ALA A 143 -4.10 -23.04 6.81
N ALA A 144 -3.20 -22.21 7.34
CA ALA A 144 -1.76 -22.41 7.26
C ALA A 144 -1.34 -23.70 7.98
N ALA A 145 -1.79 -23.89 9.23
CA ALA A 145 -1.49 -25.07 10.04
C ALA A 145 -2.00 -26.37 9.40
N LYS A 146 -3.17 -26.33 8.74
CA LYS A 146 -3.69 -27.48 8.00
C LYS A 146 -2.83 -27.85 6.78
N LYS A 147 -2.22 -26.87 6.13
CA LYS A 147 -1.38 -27.08 4.93
C LYS A 147 0.04 -27.49 5.29
N LEU A 148 0.60 -26.90 6.33
CA LEU A 148 1.95 -27.17 6.80
C LEU A 148 1.92 -27.26 8.34
N PRO A 149 1.55 -28.44 8.89
CA PRO A 149 1.50 -28.65 10.33
C PRO A 149 2.89 -28.52 10.95
N SER A 150 2.99 -27.72 12.00
CA SER A 150 4.17 -27.62 12.86
C SER A 150 3.77 -27.11 14.24
N PRO A 151 4.58 -27.32 15.28
CA PRO A 151 4.31 -26.78 16.61
C PRO A 151 4.10 -25.26 16.59
N GLU A 152 4.87 -24.53 15.78
CA GLU A 152 4.73 -23.09 15.63
C GLU A 152 3.39 -22.71 14.99
N ALA A 153 2.92 -23.48 14.01
CA ALA A 153 1.64 -23.22 13.37
C ALA A 153 0.47 -23.47 14.34
N GLU A 154 0.54 -24.54 15.13
CA GLU A 154 -0.44 -24.85 16.17
C GLU A 154 -0.45 -23.80 17.29
N ASP A 155 0.72 -23.32 17.70
CA ASP A 155 0.83 -22.25 18.68
C ASP A 155 0.25 -20.92 18.17
N ASN A 156 0.47 -20.58 16.90
CA ASN A 156 -0.15 -19.40 16.28
C ASN A 156 -1.68 -19.50 16.28
N VAL A 157 -2.24 -20.67 15.97
CA VAL A 157 -3.69 -20.93 16.02
C VAL A 157 -4.21 -20.77 17.45
N ARG A 158 -3.54 -21.39 18.42
CA ARG A 158 -3.91 -21.33 19.84
C ARG A 158 -3.89 -19.89 20.34
N MET A 159 -2.79 -19.18 20.13
CA MET A 159 -2.63 -17.79 20.55
C MET A 159 -3.67 -16.87 19.91
N CYS A 160 -3.96 -17.05 18.61
CA CYS A 160 -4.98 -16.26 17.95
C CYS A 160 -6.37 -16.48 18.57
N LYS A 161 -6.76 -17.73 18.82
CA LYS A 161 -8.06 -18.06 19.44
C LYS A 161 -8.19 -17.50 20.85
N GLU A 162 -7.13 -17.59 21.65
CA GLU A 162 -7.09 -16.97 22.96
C GLU A 162 -7.29 -15.45 22.87
N ASN A 163 -6.63 -14.79 21.92
CA ASN A 163 -6.78 -13.35 21.71
C ASN A 163 -8.18 -12.98 21.23
N LEU A 164 -8.78 -13.75 20.32
CA LEU A 164 -10.14 -13.55 19.84
C LEU A 164 -11.16 -13.68 20.99
N ALA A 165 -11.03 -14.71 21.82
CA ALA A 165 -11.91 -14.94 22.97
C ALA A 165 -11.78 -13.86 24.06
N ARG A 166 -10.62 -13.19 24.16
CA ARG A 166 -10.44 -12.05 25.08
C ARG A 166 -11.10 -10.77 24.58
N GLN A 167 -11.40 -10.67 23.28
CA GLN A 167 -11.95 -9.48 22.64
C GLN A 167 -13.44 -9.59 22.30
N SER A 168 -14.01 -10.80 22.39
CA SER A 168 -15.45 -11.09 22.25
C SER A 168 -16.21 -10.89 23.55
#